data_AF-A0A4V2DAQ6-F1
#
_entry.id   AF-A0A4V2DAQ6-F1
#
_cell.length_a   1.000
_cell.length_b   1.000
_cell.length_c   1.000
_cell.angle_alpha   90.00
_cell.angle_beta   90.00
_cell.angle_gamma   90.00
#
_symmetry.space_group_name_H-M   'P 1'
#
loop_
_entity.id
_entity.type
_entity.pdbx_description
1 polymer ?
#
loop_
_entity_poly.entity_id
_entity_poly.type
_entity_poly.pdbx_seq_one_letter_code
_entity_poly.pdbx_strand_id
1 'polypeptide(L)'
;MSLNTIYLWEPEIFTGKVPSEDNSYQVAFELHQQYGHIPSHGQTLRAWLFSFADKICDPQNQSFFPAQTQQWIQSIKEEFSQNVCAIIQLEALAQDAQNDAVYRVFYEAVRETGVGFYEPNYNVWAIGELQSPENAVEQMLQPYLLEPLQLQKVTALNVQPISVWEDEHFQAPKTMPEAEQLIRQWFEQQTYTKDLQLDVFNIAHDFISNWGNLERPELALDAGYRCFLLTQKQAGVFYQLKMVLRKLTVTPMLSFAMDFTDYFIPQHLQDQLPERLIFRLRSMDIHQPSTSSKRSEVCFPLIGRWDSEADIQDFFKNLNEYINFIFFHLGQGRLETLQAWVYGDMPSDMIIDLDFRFELMMIALSQDVEQLELCYQKQKALFTQNKARAHDLGLLEESYKLCQKLLKIVEDEGTALQPYIKN
;
A
#
# COMPACT_ATOMS: atom_id res chain seq x y z
N MET A 1 -6.20 -6.62 -7.61
CA MET A 1 -7.56 -6.05 -7.62
C MET A 1 -8.58 -7.07 -7.16
N SER A 2 -9.64 -6.63 -6.49
CA SER A 2 -10.80 -7.48 -6.15
C SER A 2 -11.60 -7.78 -7.43
N LEU A 3 -11.96 -9.06 -7.64
CA LEU A 3 -12.83 -9.48 -8.76
C LEU A 3 -14.16 -8.69 -8.75
N ASN A 4 -14.63 -8.31 -7.57
CA ASN A 4 -15.90 -7.62 -7.37
C ASN A 4 -15.71 -6.11 -7.23
N THR A 5 -15.07 -5.44 -8.19
CA THR A 5 -14.83 -4.01 -8.06
C THR A 5 -14.87 -3.30 -9.40
N ILE A 6 -15.66 -2.23 -9.51
CA ILE A 6 -15.71 -1.35 -10.67
C ILE A 6 -14.84 -0.12 -10.38
N TYR A 7 -13.95 0.21 -11.31
CA TYR A 7 -13.12 1.42 -11.24
C TYR A 7 -13.77 2.51 -12.09
N LEU A 8 -14.01 3.70 -11.54
CA LEU A 8 -14.48 4.87 -12.30
C LEU A 8 -13.43 5.98 -12.26
N TRP A 9 -13.29 6.74 -13.34
CA TRP A 9 -12.31 7.84 -13.41
C TRP A 9 -12.79 9.03 -14.23
N GLU A 10 -12.20 10.20 -13.96
CA GLU A 10 -12.41 11.40 -14.77
C GLU A 10 -11.78 11.23 -16.18
N PRO A 11 -12.47 11.65 -17.25
CA PRO A 11 -11.97 11.48 -18.63
C PRO A 11 -10.61 12.14 -18.90
N GLU A 12 -10.33 13.26 -18.24
CA GLU A 12 -9.10 14.04 -18.40
C GLU A 12 -7.84 13.30 -17.93
N ILE A 13 -8.00 12.28 -17.08
CA ILE A 13 -6.91 11.45 -16.56
C ILE A 13 -6.41 10.48 -17.63
N PHE A 14 -7.29 10.08 -18.55
CA PHE A 14 -6.98 9.09 -19.56
C PHE A 14 -6.79 9.76 -20.93
N THR A 15 -5.54 10.01 -21.29
CA THR A 15 -5.18 10.63 -22.59
C THR A 15 -4.92 9.60 -23.71
N GLY A 16 -5.23 8.32 -23.47
CA GLY A 16 -4.90 7.20 -24.34
C GLY A 16 -6.04 6.66 -25.21
N LYS A 17 -5.71 5.74 -26.13
CA LYS A 17 -6.71 4.88 -26.79
C LYS A 17 -7.20 3.83 -25.80
N VAL A 18 -8.44 3.36 -25.98
CA VAL A 18 -8.98 2.21 -25.23
C VAL A 18 -7.98 1.05 -25.30
N PRO A 19 -7.54 0.50 -24.14
CA PRO A 19 -6.60 -0.61 -24.12
C PRO A 19 -7.22 -1.86 -24.75
N SER A 20 -6.37 -2.74 -25.29
CA SER A 20 -6.81 -4.07 -25.70
C SER A 20 -7.30 -4.86 -24.49
N GLU A 21 -8.25 -5.78 -24.67
CA GLU A 21 -8.82 -6.61 -23.59
C GLU A 21 -7.75 -7.29 -22.72
N ASP A 22 -6.66 -7.77 -23.31
CA ASP A 22 -5.52 -8.40 -22.61
C ASP A 22 -4.77 -7.43 -21.67
N ASN A 23 -4.89 -6.13 -21.89
CA ASN A 23 -4.19 -5.07 -21.15
C ASN A 23 -5.13 -4.18 -20.33
N SER A 24 -6.45 -4.29 -20.52
CA SER A 24 -7.45 -3.43 -19.85
C SER A 24 -7.35 -3.51 -18.33
N TYR A 25 -7.14 -4.71 -17.77
CA TYR A 25 -6.96 -4.91 -16.33
C TYR A 25 -5.74 -4.15 -15.79
N GLN A 26 -4.59 -4.33 -16.45
CA GLN A 26 -3.33 -3.73 -16.04
C GLN A 26 -3.39 -2.20 -16.14
N VAL A 27 -4.02 -1.68 -17.20
CA VAL A 27 -4.20 -0.25 -17.40
C VAL A 27 -5.17 0.34 -16.36
N ALA A 28 -6.24 -0.36 -15.98
CA ALA A 28 -7.13 0.06 -14.88
C ALA A 28 -6.36 0.26 -13.58
N PHE A 29 -5.48 -0.71 -13.32
CA PHE A 29 -4.68 -0.78 -12.12
C PHE A 29 -3.64 0.33 -12.05
N GLU A 30 -2.91 0.54 -13.12
CA GLU A 30 -1.92 1.62 -13.21
C GLU A 30 -2.58 2.98 -13.02
N LEU A 31 -3.74 3.21 -13.65
CA LEU A 31 -4.49 4.44 -13.45
C LEU A 31 -4.92 4.62 -12.00
N HIS A 32 -5.54 3.60 -11.39
CA HIS A 32 -5.99 3.70 -10.00
C HIS A 32 -4.83 3.95 -9.03
N GLN A 33 -3.70 3.28 -9.21
CA GLN A 33 -2.48 3.52 -8.41
C GLN A 33 -1.96 4.96 -8.58
N GLN A 34 -2.01 5.48 -9.81
CA GLN A 34 -1.47 6.80 -10.13
C GLN A 34 -2.39 7.95 -9.71
N TYR A 35 -3.71 7.76 -9.77
CA TYR A 35 -4.69 8.86 -9.67
C TYR A 35 -5.78 8.66 -8.60
N GLY A 36 -5.86 7.49 -7.96
CA GLY A 36 -6.90 7.15 -6.97
C GLY A 36 -6.90 8.01 -5.70
N HIS A 37 -5.83 8.76 -5.46
CA HIS A 37 -5.72 9.71 -4.34
C HIS A 37 -5.47 11.15 -4.80
N ILE A 38 -5.45 11.42 -6.11
CA ILE A 38 -5.27 12.76 -6.63
C ILE A 38 -6.60 13.51 -6.50
N PRO A 39 -6.62 14.71 -5.89
CA PRO A 39 -7.80 15.54 -5.88
C PRO A 39 -8.18 15.92 -7.32
N SER A 40 -9.37 15.56 -7.78
CA SER A 40 -9.86 16.04 -9.08
C SER A 40 -10.68 17.31 -8.93
N HIS A 41 -10.97 17.98 -10.04
CA HIS A 41 -11.97 19.05 -10.05
C HIS A 41 -13.41 18.51 -9.83
N GLY A 42 -13.58 17.18 -9.75
CA GLY A 42 -14.73 16.49 -9.18
C GLY A 42 -16.05 16.75 -9.86
N GLN A 43 -16.06 17.20 -11.11
CA GLN A 43 -17.29 17.54 -11.80
C GLN A 43 -17.95 16.31 -12.43
N THR A 44 -17.18 15.44 -13.09
CA THR A 44 -17.76 14.34 -13.88
C THR A 44 -18.13 13.15 -13.01
N LEU A 45 -17.26 12.72 -12.10
CA LEU A 45 -17.55 11.63 -11.16
C LEU A 45 -18.72 11.98 -10.24
N ARG A 46 -18.80 13.25 -9.85
CA ARG A 46 -19.90 13.76 -9.03
C ARG A 46 -21.19 13.87 -9.84
N ALA A 47 -21.13 14.33 -11.09
CA ALA A 47 -22.27 14.33 -11.99
C ALA A 47 -22.78 12.91 -12.24
N TRP A 48 -21.89 11.94 -12.42
CA TRP A 48 -22.22 10.53 -12.55
C TRP A 48 -22.98 10.03 -11.31
N LEU A 49 -22.44 10.27 -10.12
CA LEU A 49 -23.06 9.85 -8.86
C LEU A 49 -24.46 10.47 -8.68
N PHE A 50 -24.61 11.75 -9.01
CA PHE A 50 -25.91 12.41 -8.94
C PHE A 50 -26.89 11.81 -9.95
N SER A 51 -26.51 11.62 -11.22
CA SER A 51 -27.37 11.00 -12.23
C SER A 51 -27.78 9.58 -11.84
N PHE A 52 -26.81 8.77 -11.38
CA PHE A 52 -27.03 7.41 -10.92
C PHE A 52 -28.03 7.35 -9.76
N ALA A 53 -27.86 8.24 -8.78
CA ALA A 53 -28.73 8.31 -7.62
C ALA A 53 -30.11 8.88 -7.91
N ASP A 54 -30.21 9.92 -8.74
CA ASP A 54 -31.49 10.54 -9.10
C ASP A 54 -32.37 9.55 -9.85
N LYS A 55 -31.78 8.72 -10.73
CA LYS A 55 -32.51 7.67 -11.45
C LYS A 55 -32.95 6.51 -10.56
N ILE A 56 -32.15 6.12 -9.57
CA ILE A 56 -32.53 5.07 -8.60
C ILE A 56 -33.59 5.58 -7.61
N CYS A 57 -33.51 6.84 -7.21
CA CYS A 57 -34.44 7.46 -6.26
C CYS A 57 -35.67 8.09 -6.92
N ASP A 58 -35.77 8.10 -8.26
CA ASP A 58 -36.90 8.66 -8.99
C ASP A 58 -38.22 7.99 -8.53
N PRO A 59 -39.24 8.76 -8.11
CA PRO A 59 -40.56 8.25 -7.78
C PRO A 59 -41.16 7.29 -8.82
N GLN A 60 -40.84 7.47 -10.10
CA GLN A 60 -41.30 6.60 -11.19
C GLN A 60 -40.60 5.23 -11.20
N ASN A 61 -39.40 5.14 -10.60
CA ASN A 61 -38.59 3.93 -10.56
C ASN A 61 -38.61 3.22 -9.20
N GLN A 62 -39.29 3.76 -8.20
CA GLN A 62 -39.35 3.21 -6.83
C GLN A 62 -39.85 1.76 -6.77
N SER A 63 -40.68 1.33 -7.72
CA SER A 63 -41.16 -0.06 -7.80
C SER A 63 -40.09 -1.06 -8.25
N PHE A 64 -39.00 -0.59 -8.87
CA PHE A 64 -37.92 -1.41 -9.41
C PHE A 64 -36.69 -1.46 -8.49
N PHE A 65 -36.57 -0.54 -7.55
CA PHE A 65 -35.42 -0.45 -6.65
C PHE A 65 -35.84 -0.61 -5.19
N PRO A 66 -35.42 -1.69 -4.50
CA PRO A 66 -35.75 -1.89 -3.10
C PRO A 66 -35.14 -0.78 -2.22
N ALA A 67 -35.71 -0.58 -1.04
CA ALA A 67 -35.21 0.40 -0.06
C ALA A 67 -33.73 0.18 0.29
N GLN A 68 -33.26 -1.07 0.23
CA GLN A 68 -31.85 -1.42 0.43
C GLN A 68 -30.94 -0.82 -0.64
N THR A 69 -31.33 -0.85 -1.92
CA THR A 69 -30.59 -0.21 -3.02
C THR A 69 -30.58 1.32 -2.87
N GLN A 70 -31.68 1.89 -2.39
CA GLN A 70 -31.76 3.32 -2.10
C GLN A 70 -30.87 3.72 -0.91
N GLN A 71 -30.78 2.89 0.13
CA GLN A 71 -29.87 3.13 1.26
C GLN A 71 -28.41 2.96 0.84
N TRP A 72 -28.09 1.95 0.04
CA TRP A 72 -26.77 1.72 -0.52
C TRP A 72 -26.30 2.89 -1.39
N ILE A 73 -27.17 3.47 -2.23
CA ILE A 73 -26.75 4.63 -3.03
C ILE A 73 -26.56 5.90 -2.17
N GLN A 74 -27.26 6.02 -1.05
CA GLN A 74 -27.00 7.09 -0.09
C GLN A 74 -25.69 6.87 0.67
N SER A 75 -25.32 5.64 1.02
CA SER A 75 -24.00 5.36 1.61
C SER A 75 -22.88 5.67 0.63
N ILE A 76 -23.05 5.35 -0.66
CA ILE A 76 -22.10 5.78 -1.72
C ILE A 76 -22.03 7.31 -1.78
N LYS A 77 -23.15 8.03 -1.72
CA LYS A 77 -23.15 9.52 -1.67
C LYS A 77 -22.40 10.06 -0.46
N GLU A 78 -22.55 9.44 0.70
CA GLU A 78 -21.83 9.82 1.93
C GLU A 78 -20.33 9.53 1.81
N GLU A 79 -19.93 8.36 1.29
CA GLU A 79 -18.55 7.98 1.02
C GLU A 79 -17.87 8.95 0.03
N PHE A 80 -18.58 9.37 -1.01
CA PHE A 80 -18.08 10.33 -2.00
C PHE A 80 -18.02 11.76 -1.47
N SER A 81 -18.78 12.10 -0.43
CA SER A 81 -18.83 13.46 0.11
C SER A 81 -17.54 13.88 0.81
N GLN A 82 -16.65 12.93 1.13
CA GLN A 82 -15.46 13.17 1.95
C GLN A 82 -14.12 13.13 1.20
N ASN A 83 -14.03 12.60 -0.03
CA ASN A 83 -12.76 12.50 -0.76
C ASN A 83 -12.93 12.67 -2.28
N VAL A 84 -12.64 13.87 -2.79
CA VAL A 84 -12.73 14.21 -4.22
C VAL A 84 -11.55 13.59 -4.98
N CYS A 85 -11.54 12.27 -5.17
CA CYS A 85 -10.49 11.58 -5.92
C CYS A 85 -10.74 11.62 -7.43
N ALA A 86 -9.65 11.51 -8.20
CA ALA A 86 -9.68 11.48 -9.66
C ALA A 86 -10.09 10.09 -10.20
N ILE A 87 -9.91 9.04 -9.39
CA ILE A 87 -10.39 7.68 -9.64
C ILE A 87 -11.02 7.14 -8.36
N ILE A 88 -12.09 6.39 -8.50
CA ILE A 88 -12.83 5.78 -7.40
C ILE A 88 -13.00 4.27 -7.61
N GLN A 89 -13.07 3.57 -6.49
CA GLN A 89 -13.31 2.14 -6.42
C GLN A 89 -14.72 1.91 -5.89
N LEU A 90 -15.57 1.23 -6.67
CA LEU A 90 -16.88 0.78 -6.23
C LEU A 90 -16.85 -0.73 -6.06
N GLU A 91 -17.37 -1.24 -4.94
CA GLU A 91 -17.67 -2.67 -4.88
C GLU A 91 -18.67 -3.00 -5.99
N ALA A 92 -18.40 -4.09 -6.73
CA ALA A 92 -19.22 -4.47 -7.88
C ALA A 92 -20.67 -4.64 -7.46
N LEU A 93 -21.59 -4.31 -8.36
CA LEU A 93 -23.03 -4.25 -8.14
C LEU A 93 -23.68 -5.64 -7.93
N ALA A 94 -22.95 -6.61 -7.40
CA ALA A 94 -23.11 -8.04 -7.65
C ALA A 94 -23.74 -8.85 -6.50
N GLN A 95 -24.66 -8.31 -5.71
CA GLN A 95 -25.47 -9.16 -4.82
C GLN A 95 -26.83 -9.48 -5.44
N ASP A 96 -26.82 -10.60 -6.18
CA ASP A 96 -27.92 -11.50 -6.52
C ASP A 96 -29.00 -11.03 -7.49
N ALA A 97 -28.82 -11.26 -8.81
CA ALA A 97 -29.82 -11.45 -9.89
C ALA A 97 -31.11 -10.58 -9.93
N GLN A 98 -31.18 -9.52 -9.13
CA GLN A 98 -32.24 -8.52 -9.02
C GLN A 98 -31.75 -7.16 -9.54
N ASN A 99 -30.47 -7.06 -9.95
CA ASN A 99 -29.74 -5.82 -10.22
C ASN A 99 -29.64 -5.42 -11.70
N ASP A 100 -30.37 -6.06 -12.62
CA ASP A 100 -30.39 -5.68 -14.04
C ASP A 100 -30.79 -4.21 -14.22
N ALA A 101 -31.73 -3.72 -13.40
CA ALA A 101 -32.13 -2.33 -13.39
C ALA A 101 -31.04 -1.38 -12.85
N VAL A 102 -30.25 -1.84 -11.86
CA VAL A 102 -29.15 -1.05 -11.27
C VAL A 102 -28.00 -0.94 -12.26
N TYR A 103 -27.62 -2.05 -12.90
CA TYR A 103 -26.64 -2.07 -13.97
C TYR A 103 -27.09 -1.18 -15.13
N ARG A 104 -28.35 -1.27 -15.56
CA ARG A 104 -28.88 -0.37 -16.59
C ARG A 104 -28.73 1.10 -16.19
N VAL A 105 -29.14 1.49 -14.99
CA VAL A 105 -29.03 2.87 -14.52
C VAL A 105 -27.57 3.32 -14.39
N PHE A 106 -26.67 2.42 -13.99
CA PHE A 106 -25.22 2.64 -13.94
C PHE A 106 -24.69 3.01 -15.33
N TYR A 107 -24.95 2.18 -16.33
CA TYR A 107 -24.47 2.39 -17.70
C TYR A 107 -25.11 3.60 -18.37
N GLU A 108 -26.39 3.89 -18.10
CA GLU A 108 -27.03 5.10 -18.57
C GLU A 108 -26.41 6.36 -17.94
N ALA A 109 -26.10 6.35 -16.64
CA ALA A 109 -25.41 7.45 -15.97
C ALA A 109 -23.99 7.63 -16.51
N VAL A 110 -23.27 6.54 -16.79
CA VAL A 110 -21.95 6.58 -17.44
C VAL A 110 -22.05 7.29 -18.80
N ARG A 111 -23.00 6.88 -19.63
CA ARG A 111 -23.23 7.46 -20.97
C ARG A 111 -23.60 8.95 -20.90
N GLU A 112 -24.40 9.36 -19.92
CA GLU A 112 -24.86 10.75 -19.80
C GLU A 112 -23.80 11.70 -19.26
N THR A 113 -22.88 11.18 -18.45
CA THR A 113 -21.90 12.01 -17.74
C THR A 113 -20.52 11.98 -18.35
N GLY A 114 -20.20 10.94 -19.13
CA GLY A 114 -18.92 10.85 -19.82
C GLY A 114 -17.81 10.19 -19.00
N VAL A 115 -18.08 9.74 -17.75
CA VAL A 115 -17.10 9.08 -16.88
C VAL A 115 -16.49 7.84 -17.53
N GLY A 116 -15.21 7.58 -17.30
CA GLY A 116 -14.57 6.32 -17.71
C GLY A 116 -14.78 5.22 -16.67
N PHE A 117 -14.82 3.96 -17.11
CA PHE A 117 -14.92 2.82 -16.18
C PHE A 117 -14.25 1.53 -16.66
N TYR A 118 -13.88 0.69 -15.68
CA TYR A 118 -13.44 -0.69 -15.88
C TYR A 118 -14.19 -1.63 -14.92
N GLU A 119 -14.81 -2.67 -15.48
CA GLU A 119 -15.47 -3.74 -14.71
C GLU A 119 -14.75 -5.09 -14.95
N PRO A 120 -13.95 -5.58 -13.99
CA PRO A 120 -13.16 -6.81 -14.09
C PRO A 120 -14.02 -8.06 -14.31
N ASN A 121 -15.20 -8.13 -13.69
CA ASN A 121 -16.08 -9.31 -13.77
C ASN A 121 -16.56 -9.61 -15.20
N TYR A 122 -16.72 -8.57 -16.02
CA TYR A 122 -17.14 -8.71 -17.42
C TYR A 122 -16.05 -8.28 -18.41
N ASN A 123 -14.86 -7.95 -17.90
CA ASN A 123 -13.74 -7.37 -18.65
C ASN A 123 -14.13 -6.18 -19.55
N VAL A 124 -15.04 -5.32 -19.06
CA VAL A 124 -15.55 -4.18 -19.83
C VAL A 124 -14.73 -2.93 -19.53
N TRP A 125 -14.32 -2.22 -20.59
CA TRP A 125 -13.63 -0.93 -20.51
C TRP A 125 -14.30 0.11 -21.42
N ALA A 126 -14.56 1.31 -20.92
CA ALA A 126 -14.99 2.42 -21.78
C ALA A 126 -14.65 3.81 -21.23
N ILE A 127 -14.68 4.81 -22.13
CA ILE A 127 -14.49 6.23 -21.82
C ILE A 127 -15.61 7.01 -22.48
N GLY A 128 -16.34 7.80 -21.67
CA GLY A 128 -17.67 8.27 -22.01
C GLY A 128 -17.79 9.38 -23.07
N GLU A 129 -16.78 9.63 -23.90
CA GLU A 129 -16.98 10.43 -25.13
C GLU A 129 -16.46 9.77 -26.43
N LEU A 130 -15.66 8.70 -26.36
CA LEU A 130 -15.06 8.09 -27.54
C LEU A 130 -15.04 6.56 -27.40
N GLN A 131 -15.96 5.93 -28.12
CA GLN A 131 -16.01 4.48 -28.35
C GLN A 131 -16.34 3.64 -27.11
N SER A 132 -17.61 3.66 -26.68
CA SER A 132 -18.21 2.37 -26.35
C SER A 132 -18.19 1.56 -27.65
N PRO A 133 -17.63 0.33 -27.70
CA PRO A 133 -17.74 -0.51 -28.88
C PRO A 133 -19.23 -0.53 -29.26
N GLU A 134 -19.58 -0.24 -30.52
CA GLU A 134 -20.96 -0.37 -30.97
C GLU A 134 -21.46 -1.73 -30.49
N ASN A 135 -22.52 -1.71 -29.67
CA ASN A 135 -23.15 -2.88 -29.05
C ASN A 135 -22.50 -3.48 -27.79
N ALA A 136 -21.47 -2.90 -27.15
CA ALA A 136 -20.94 -3.45 -25.88
C ALA A 136 -21.99 -3.47 -24.76
N VAL A 137 -22.74 -2.37 -24.64
CA VAL A 137 -23.86 -2.24 -23.69
C VAL A 137 -25.02 -3.17 -24.07
N GLU A 138 -25.30 -3.33 -25.38
CA GLU A 138 -26.43 -4.12 -25.88
C GLU A 138 -26.16 -5.63 -25.82
N GLN A 139 -24.92 -6.07 -26.05
CA GLN A 139 -24.49 -7.48 -25.95
C GLN A 139 -24.39 -7.96 -24.51
N MET A 140 -23.92 -7.10 -23.59
CA MET A 140 -23.83 -7.45 -22.18
C MET A 140 -25.20 -7.49 -21.50
N LEU A 141 -26.11 -6.59 -21.89
CA LEU A 141 -27.47 -6.55 -21.34
C LEU A 141 -28.46 -7.48 -22.07
N GLN A 142 -28.09 -8.06 -23.23
CA GLN A 142 -28.98 -8.92 -24.02
C GLN A 142 -29.57 -10.13 -23.25
N PRO A 143 -28.82 -10.84 -22.40
CA PRO A 143 -29.35 -11.93 -21.57
C PRO A 143 -30.38 -11.45 -20.53
N TYR A 144 -30.25 -10.19 -20.08
CA TYR A 144 -30.97 -9.61 -18.96
C TYR A 144 -32.18 -8.74 -19.38
N LEU A 145 -32.20 -8.29 -20.64
CA LEU A 145 -33.31 -7.50 -21.22
C LEU A 145 -34.54 -8.35 -21.59
N LEU A 146 -34.42 -9.68 -21.63
CA LEU A 146 -35.42 -10.59 -22.20
C LEU A 146 -36.15 -11.47 -21.17
N GLU A 147 -35.67 -11.58 -19.92
CA GLU A 147 -36.34 -12.41 -18.91
C GLU A 147 -37.13 -11.58 -17.87
N PRO A 148 -38.39 -11.93 -17.56
CA PRO A 148 -39.11 -11.30 -16.47
C PRO A 148 -38.47 -11.68 -15.12
N LEU A 149 -38.05 -10.67 -14.36
CA LEU A 149 -37.50 -10.79 -13.00
C LEU A 149 -38.34 -11.75 -12.13
N GLN A 150 -37.84 -12.96 -11.86
CA GLN A 150 -38.40 -13.86 -10.86
C GLN A 150 -37.59 -13.82 -9.57
N LEU A 151 -38.24 -13.35 -8.49
CA LEU A 151 -37.72 -13.33 -7.13
C LEU A 151 -37.50 -14.76 -6.61
N GLN A 152 -36.27 -15.26 -6.64
CA GLN A 152 -35.87 -16.40 -5.81
C GLN A 152 -35.46 -15.91 -4.41
N LYS A 153 -36.01 -16.55 -3.38
CA LYS A 153 -35.63 -16.33 -1.99
C LYS A 153 -34.29 -17.02 -1.71
N VAL A 154 -33.24 -16.24 -1.48
CA VAL A 154 -31.92 -16.76 -1.07
C VAL A 154 -31.81 -16.72 0.46
N THR A 155 -31.26 -17.82 0.99
CA THR A 155 -30.92 -17.98 2.41
C THR A 155 -29.44 -17.62 2.55
N ALA A 156 -29.10 -16.71 3.47
CA ALA A 156 -27.74 -16.22 3.63
C ALA A 156 -26.76 -17.31 4.12
N LEU A 157 -25.61 -17.43 3.47
CA LEU A 157 -24.41 -18.11 3.98
C LEU A 157 -23.33 -17.05 4.24
N ASN A 158 -23.21 -16.63 5.50
CA ASN A 158 -22.02 -15.93 5.99
C ASN A 158 -20.95 -16.96 6.32
N VAL A 159 -19.92 -17.08 5.48
CA VAL A 159 -18.68 -17.78 5.83
C VAL A 159 -17.54 -16.80 5.55
N GLN A 160 -16.95 -16.24 6.61
CA GLN A 160 -15.62 -15.65 6.50
C GLN A 160 -14.62 -16.78 6.23
N PRO A 161 -13.74 -16.67 5.22
CA PRO A 161 -12.72 -17.69 4.99
C PRO A 161 -11.77 -17.74 6.20
N ILE A 162 -11.71 -18.89 6.86
CA ILE A 162 -10.73 -19.17 7.92
C ILE A 162 -9.35 -19.26 7.25
N SER A 163 -8.35 -18.56 7.78
CA SER A 163 -7.00 -18.62 7.23
C SER A 163 -6.42 -20.02 7.46
N VAL A 164 -5.75 -20.62 6.46
CA VAL A 164 -5.29 -22.03 6.49
C VAL A 164 -4.37 -22.37 7.68
N TRP A 165 -3.67 -21.37 8.22
CA TRP A 165 -2.75 -21.51 9.37
C TRP A 165 -3.45 -21.36 10.73
N GLU A 166 -4.71 -20.93 10.76
CA GLU A 166 -5.57 -20.85 11.96
C GLU A 166 -6.39 -22.13 12.17
N ASP A 167 -6.27 -23.11 11.25
CA ASP A 167 -6.90 -24.43 11.37
C ASP A 167 -6.18 -25.29 12.41
N GLU A 168 -6.95 -26.01 13.24
CA GLU A 168 -6.44 -26.98 14.21
C GLU A 168 -5.68 -28.16 13.56
N HIS A 169 -5.83 -28.35 12.24
CA HIS A 169 -5.13 -29.38 11.46
C HIS A 169 -3.90 -28.85 10.72
N PHE A 170 -3.48 -27.61 10.96
CA PHE A 170 -2.30 -27.03 10.34
C PHE A 170 -1.05 -27.88 10.62
N GLN A 171 -0.26 -28.14 9.57
CA GLN A 171 1.02 -28.84 9.69
C GLN A 171 2.17 -27.94 9.25
N ALA A 172 3.26 -27.96 10.01
CA ALA A 172 4.46 -27.23 9.62
C ALA A 172 5.00 -27.75 8.27
N PRO A 173 5.49 -26.86 7.39
CA PRO A 173 6.08 -27.24 6.12
C PRO A 173 7.32 -28.09 6.36
N LYS A 174 7.49 -29.14 5.55
CA LYS A 174 8.66 -30.04 5.58
C LYS A 174 9.70 -29.66 4.55
N THR A 175 9.34 -28.82 3.57
CA THR A 175 10.20 -28.38 2.48
C THR A 175 10.13 -26.87 2.27
N MET A 176 11.18 -26.29 1.67
CA MET A 176 11.20 -24.86 1.33
C MET A 176 10.08 -24.45 0.35
N PRO A 177 9.72 -25.25 -0.68
CA PRO A 177 8.56 -24.95 -1.52
C PRO A 177 7.23 -24.93 -0.76
N GLU A 178 7.01 -25.83 0.20
CA GLU A 178 5.81 -25.82 1.05
C GLU A 178 5.74 -24.54 1.90
N ALA A 179 6.87 -24.11 2.48
CA ALA A 179 6.95 -22.86 3.22
C ALA A 179 6.70 -21.64 2.31
N GLU A 180 7.24 -21.65 1.07
CA GLU A 180 6.97 -20.61 0.08
C GLU A 180 5.49 -20.50 -0.26
N GLN A 181 4.83 -21.63 -0.52
CA GLN A 181 3.41 -21.66 -0.80
C GLN A 181 2.58 -21.11 0.37
N LEU A 182 2.92 -21.51 1.60
CA LEU A 182 2.26 -21.02 2.80
C LEU A 182 2.39 -19.49 2.96
N ILE A 183 3.59 -18.95 2.72
CA ILE A 183 3.85 -17.50 2.79
C ILE A 183 3.09 -16.75 1.70
N ARG A 184 3.09 -17.26 0.46
CA ARG A 184 2.35 -16.65 -0.66
C ARG A 184 0.86 -16.59 -0.35
N GLN A 185 0.29 -17.71 0.09
CA GLN A 185 -1.12 -17.79 0.49
C GLN A 185 -1.44 -16.81 1.61
N TRP A 186 -0.54 -16.68 2.61
CA TRP A 186 -0.72 -15.72 3.68
C TRP A 186 -0.82 -14.29 3.16
N PHE A 187 0.12 -13.86 2.30
CA PHE A 187 0.13 -12.51 1.72
C PHE A 187 -1.07 -12.25 0.81
N GLU A 188 -1.52 -13.25 0.05
CA GLU A 188 -2.71 -13.16 -0.80
C GLU A 188 -4.01 -12.99 0.01
N GLN A 189 -4.04 -13.52 1.24
CA GLN A 189 -5.20 -13.48 2.13
C GLN A 189 -5.29 -12.18 2.96
N GLN A 190 -4.23 -11.39 3.10
CA GLN A 190 -4.29 -10.17 3.92
C GLN A 190 -4.87 -8.97 3.15
N THR A 191 -5.80 -8.28 3.79
CA THR A 191 -6.51 -7.11 3.22
C THR A 191 -5.57 -5.96 2.82
N TYR A 192 -4.44 -5.81 3.49
CA TYR A 192 -3.49 -4.71 3.33
C TYR A 192 -2.24 -5.06 2.50
N THR A 193 -1.96 -6.36 2.26
CA THR A 193 -0.87 -6.77 1.35
C THR A 193 -1.34 -7.22 -0.03
N LYS A 194 -2.65 -7.47 -0.22
CA LYS A 194 -3.24 -7.92 -1.50
C LYS A 194 -2.98 -6.99 -2.68
N ASP A 195 -2.74 -5.70 -2.41
CA ASP A 195 -2.51 -4.66 -3.42
C ASP A 195 -1.03 -4.31 -3.59
N LEU A 196 -0.13 -5.01 -2.88
CA LEU A 196 1.32 -4.89 -3.02
C LEU A 196 1.83 -5.88 -4.05
N GLN A 197 2.87 -5.50 -4.81
CA GLN A 197 3.57 -6.44 -5.67
C GLN A 197 4.40 -7.38 -4.80
N LEU A 198 4.11 -8.69 -4.86
CA LEU A 198 4.89 -9.73 -4.21
C LEU A 198 5.83 -10.40 -5.23
N ASP A 199 7.11 -10.05 -5.16
CA ASP A 199 8.17 -10.75 -5.89
C ASP A 199 8.78 -11.83 -5.00
N VAL A 200 9.02 -13.01 -5.58
CA VAL A 200 9.64 -14.13 -4.85
C VAL A 200 10.84 -14.64 -5.64
N PHE A 201 11.97 -14.67 -4.97
CA PHE A 201 13.24 -15.09 -5.56
C PHE A 201 13.85 -16.24 -4.77
N ASN A 202 14.55 -17.12 -5.48
CA ASN A 202 15.41 -18.13 -4.87
C ASN A 202 16.77 -17.57 -4.45
N ILE A 203 16.94 -16.25 -4.61
CA ILE A 203 18.13 -15.52 -4.21
C ILE A 203 17.82 -14.28 -3.35
N ALA A 204 18.85 -13.72 -2.73
CA ALA A 204 18.69 -12.55 -1.89
C ALA A 204 18.68 -11.38 -2.86
N HIS A 205 17.55 -10.67 -2.89
CA HIS A 205 17.38 -9.53 -3.76
C HIS A 205 16.95 -8.32 -2.93
N ASP A 206 17.25 -7.13 -3.41
CA ASP A 206 16.96 -5.88 -2.73
C ASP A 206 16.84 -4.74 -3.75
N PHE A 207 15.63 -4.24 -3.97
CA PHE A 207 15.41 -3.15 -4.93
C PHE A 207 15.99 -1.82 -4.45
N ILE A 208 16.22 -1.66 -3.14
CA ILE A 208 16.74 -0.43 -2.54
C ILE A 208 18.27 -0.47 -2.45
N SER A 209 18.85 -1.61 -2.08
CA SER A 209 20.31 -1.79 -2.04
C SER A 209 20.74 -2.85 -3.06
N ASN A 210 20.91 -2.42 -4.31
CA ASN A 210 21.22 -3.33 -5.42
C ASN A 210 22.64 -3.95 -5.38
N TRP A 211 23.44 -3.66 -4.35
CA TRP A 211 24.78 -4.19 -4.23
C TRP A 211 24.76 -5.71 -4.08
N GLY A 212 25.35 -6.41 -5.06
CA GLY A 212 25.39 -7.87 -5.09
C GLY A 212 24.11 -8.53 -5.63
N ASN A 213 23.12 -7.76 -6.10
CA ASN A 213 21.98 -8.34 -6.82
C ASN A 213 22.42 -8.94 -8.15
N LEU A 214 21.82 -10.07 -8.53
CA LEU A 214 21.90 -10.55 -9.90
C LEU A 214 21.00 -9.68 -10.80
N GLU A 215 21.43 -9.48 -12.05
CA GLU A 215 20.65 -8.74 -13.05
C GLU A 215 19.31 -9.39 -13.38
N ARG A 216 19.24 -10.73 -13.26
CA ARG A 216 18.05 -11.54 -13.54
C ARG A 216 17.79 -12.52 -12.38
N PRO A 217 17.31 -12.02 -11.23
CA PRO A 217 17.08 -12.82 -10.04
C PRO A 217 16.05 -13.94 -10.26
N GLU A 218 15.13 -13.78 -11.21
CA GLU A 218 14.12 -14.75 -11.63
C GLU A 218 14.71 -15.98 -12.34
N LEU A 219 15.90 -15.85 -12.93
CA LEU A 219 16.61 -16.95 -13.61
C LEU A 219 17.63 -17.64 -12.69
N ALA A 220 17.72 -17.23 -11.43
CA ALA A 220 18.71 -17.77 -10.52
C ALA A 220 18.42 -19.23 -10.17
N LEU A 221 19.49 -20.04 -10.12
CA LEU A 221 19.41 -21.42 -9.66
C LEU A 221 18.87 -21.47 -8.23
N ASP A 222 18.07 -22.49 -7.92
CA ASP A 222 17.54 -22.67 -6.57
C ASP A 222 18.69 -22.92 -5.58
N ALA A 223 18.98 -21.91 -4.77
CA ALA A 223 20.03 -21.95 -3.76
C ALA A 223 19.52 -22.42 -2.39
N GLY A 224 18.28 -22.91 -2.31
CA GLY A 224 17.68 -23.47 -1.10
C GLY A 224 17.16 -22.44 -0.11
N TYR A 225 17.01 -21.19 -0.53
CA TYR A 225 16.42 -20.12 0.27
C TYR A 225 15.34 -19.38 -0.52
N ARG A 226 14.47 -18.63 0.18
CA ARG A 226 13.38 -17.87 -0.42
C ARG A 226 13.40 -16.43 0.09
N CYS A 227 13.41 -15.49 -0.84
CA CYS A 227 13.30 -14.06 -0.58
C CYS A 227 11.94 -13.60 -1.09
N PHE A 228 11.14 -13.02 -0.21
CA PHE A 228 9.84 -12.42 -0.50
C PHE A 228 10.00 -10.91 -0.38
N LEU A 229 9.62 -10.19 -1.44
CA LEU A 229 9.71 -8.75 -1.51
C LEU A 229 8.31 -8.22 -1.80
N LEU A 230 7.73 -7.52 -0.83
CA LEU A 230 6.53 -6.74 -1.05
C LEU A 230 6.93 -5.31 -1.33
N THR A 231 6.59 -4.83 -2.51
CA THR A 231 6.97 -3.50 -2.95
C THR A 231 5.75 -2.67 -3.33
N GLN A 232 5.87 -1.37 -3.10
CA GLN A 232 4.91 -0.37 -3.54
C GLN A 232 5.67 0.92 -3.84
N LYS A 233 5.27 1.64 -4.88
CA LYS A 233 5.76 3.01 -5.14
C LYS A 233 4.59 3.97 -5.10
N GLN A 234 4.65 4.98 -4.25
CA GLN A 234 3.59 5.98 -4.12
C GLN A 234 4.20 7.36 -3.95
N ALA A 235 3.77 8.31 -4.77
CA ALA A 235 4.17 9.72 -4.70
C ALA A 235 5.70 9.98 -4.68
N GLY A 236 6.52 9.12 -5.29
CA GLY A 236 7.99 9.25 -5.23
C GLY A 236 8.65 8.58 -4.02
N VAL A 237 7.88 7.89 -3.17
CA VAL A 237 8.39 7.02 -2.10
C VAL A 237 8.26 5.56 -2.53
N PHE A 238 9.37 4.83 -2.49
CA PHE A 238 9.42 3.39 -2.76
C PHE A 238 9.51 2.61 -1.45
N TYR A 239 8.57 1.71 -1.25
CA TYR A 239 8.43 0.85 -0.08
C TYR A 239 8.91 -0.55 -0.41
N GLN A 240 9.62 -1.16 0.53
CA GLN A 240 10.02 -2.56 0.45
C GLN A 240 9.91 -3.23 1.81
N LEU A 241 9.02 -4.21 1.92
CA LEU A 241 9.07 -5.20 3.00
C LEU A 241 9.76 -6.46 2.47
N LYS A 242 10.91 -6.78 3.04
CA LYS A 242 11.74 -7.90 2.63
C LYS A 242 11.76 -8.97 3.70
N MET A 243 11.37 -10.19 3.33
CA MET A 243 11.49 -11.38 4.17
C MET A 243 12.42 -12.41 3.51
N VAL A 244 13.40 -12.92 4.26
CA VAL A 244 14.30 -13.96 3.77
C VAL A 244 14.20 -15.19 4.66
N LEU A 245 13.70 -16.28 4.10
CA LEU A 245 13.69 -17.60 4.70
C LEU A 245 14.88 -18.40 4.16
N ARG A 246 15.89 -18.62 5.00
CA ARG A 246 17.11 -19.36 4.60
C ARG A 246 16.98 -20.86 4.74
N LYS A 247 16.33 -21.31 5.81
CA LYS A 247 16.11 -22.70 6.19
C LYS A 247 14.88 -22.76 7.09
N LEU A 248 14.21 -23.90 7.14
CA LEU A 248 13.08 -24.10 8.05
C LEU A 248 13.48 -24.03 9.52
N THR A 249 14.73 -24.35 9.86
CA THR A 249 15.21 -24.40 11.25
C THR A 249 15.72 -23.06 11.80
N VAL A 250 15.57 -21.96 11.05
CA VAL A 250 16.11 -20.65 11.41
C VAL A 250 15.04 -19.57 11.22
N THR A 251 15.01 -18.62 12.14
CA THR A 251 14.15 -17.44 12.08
C THR A 251 14.29 -16.69 10.74
N PRO A 252 13.18 -16.32 10.07
CA PRO A 252 13.23 -15.46 8.90
C PRO A 252 13.85 -14.10 9.22
N MET A 253 14.62 -13.57 8.28
CA MET A 253 15.08 -12.19 8.39
C MET A 253 14.02 -11.28 7.77
N LEU A 254 13.44 -10.38 8.56
CA LEU A 254 12.52 -9.36 8.06
C LEU A 254 13.15 -7.96 8.16
N SER A 255 12.97 -7.15 7.13
CA SER A 255 13.33 -5.73 7.14
C SER A 255 12.34 -4.92 6.32
N PHE A 256 11.85 -3.82 6.89
CA PHE A 256 11.11 -2.80 6.16
C PHE A 256 12.03 -1.65 5.78
N ALA A 257 11.83 -1.08 4.60
CA ALA A 257 12.58 0.05 4.10
C ALA A 257 11.72 0.98 3.24
N MET A 258 12.01 2.28 3.31
CA MET A 258 11.44 3.31 2.45
C MET A 258 12.59 4.08 1.77
N ASP A 259 12.59 4.15 0.45
CA ASP A 259 13.45 5.03 -0.34
C ASP A 259 12.62 6.21 -0.83
N PHE A 260 12.86 7.38 -0.26
CA PHE A 260 12.17 8.63 -0.62
C PHE A 260 13.10 9.60 -1.35
N THR A 261 14.17 9.09 -1.96
CA THR A 261 15.09 9.93 -2.75
C THR A 261 14.34 10.65 -3.87
N ASP A 262 13.48 9.94 -4.61
CA ASP A 262 12.69 10.51 -5.71
C ASP A 262 11.65 11.54 -5.24
N TYR A 263 11.24 11.50 -3.96
CA TYR A 263 10.31 12.47 -3.37
C TYR A 263 10.98 13.83 -3.17
N PHE A 264 12.19 13.84 -2.63
CA PHE A 264 12.89 15.07 -2.24
C PHE A 264 13.90 15.57 -3.28
N ILE A 265 14.49 14.67 -4.07
CA ILE A 265 15.68 14.97 -4.86
C ILE A 265 15.37 14.73 -6.34
N PRO A 266 15.26 15.82 -7.14
CA PRO A 266 15.12 15.72 -8.58
C PRO A 266 16.20 14.82 -9.19
N GLN A 267 15.82 14.03 -10.20
CA GLN A 267 16.68 12.99 -10.78
C GLN A 267 18.07 13.51 -11.21
N HIS A 268 18.14 14.73 -11.74
CA HIS A 268 19.38 15.35 -12.20
C HIS A 268 20.34 15.77 -11.07
N LEU A 269 19.88 15.79 -9.82
CA LEU A 269 20.66 16.11 -8.62
C LEU A 269 21.02 14.87 -7.80
N GLN A 270 20.42 13.71 -8.08
CA GLN A 270 20.62 12.50 -7.28
C GLN A 270 22.09 12.04 -7.26
N ASP A 271 22.81 12.17 -8.38
CA ASP A 271 24.24 11.85 -8.46
C ASP A 271 25.13 12.75 -7.58
N GLN A 272 24.59 13.87 -7.09
CA GLN A 272 25.31 14.72 -6.15
C GLN A 272 25.25 14.16 -4.72
N LEU A 273 24.29 13.29 -4.40
CA LEU A 273 24.22 12.67 -3.09
C LEU A 273 25.04 11.37 -3.10
N PRO A 274 26.00 11.21 -2.16
CA PRO A 274 26.78 9.98 -2.10
C PRO A 274 25.94 8.77 -1.64
N GLU A 275 24.79 9.02 -1.03
CA GLU A 275 23.85 7.99 -0.58
C GLU A 275 22.40 8.42 -0.85
N ARG A 276 21.54 7.42 -1.07
CA ARG A 276 20.09 7.60 -1.20
C ARG A 276 19.44 7.87 0.15
N LEU A 277 18.29 8.53 0.11
CA LEU A 277 17.50 8.87 1.28
C LEU A 277 16.62 7.67 1.69
N ILE A 278 17.19 6.77 2.48
CA ILE A 278 16.57 5.49 2.83
C ILE A 278 16.33 5.38 4.34
N PHE A 279 15.07 5.19 4.72
CA PHE A 279 14.69 4.75 6.05
C PHE A 279 14.63 3.23 6.14
N ARG A 280 15.01 2.66 7.28
CA ARG A 280 14.85 1.24 7.60
C ARG A 280 14.27 1.10 9.00
N LEU A 281 13.32 0.20 9.13
CA LEU A 281 12.73 -0.17 10.40
C LEU A 281 12.76 -1.69 10.52
N ARG A 282 13.22 -2.18 11.66
CA ARG A 282 13.11 -3.60 12.01
C ARG A 282 12.10 -3.72 13.14
N SER A 283 11.43 -4.87 13.22
CA SER A 283 10.54 -5.14 14.35
C SER A 283 11.26 -5.06 15.70
N MET A 284 12.55 -5.43 15.72
CA MET A 284 13.40 -5.35 16.91
C MET A 284 13.83 -3.93 17.29
N ASP A 285 13.45 -2.90 16.54
CA ASP A 285 13.70 -1.50 16.89
C ASP A 285 12.45 -0.87 17.55
N ILE A 286 11.38 -1.64 17.76
CA ILE A 286 10.11 -1.17 18.33
C ILE A 286 9.85 -1.91 19.65
N HIS A 287 9.77 -1.16 20.74
CA HIS A 287 9.69 -1.71 22.09
C HIS A 287 8.66 -1.03 22.96
N GLN A 288 8.13 -1.75 23.94
CA GLN A 288 7.32 -1.14 24.98
C GLN A 288 8.20 -0.38 25.99
N PRO A 289 7.76 0.81 26.46
CA PRO A 289 8.44 1.52 27.54
C PRO A 289 8.46 0.67 28.80
N SER A 290 9.65 0.29 29.27
CA SER A 290 9.78 -0.46 30.52
C SER A 290 9.59 0.47 31.71
N THR A 291 8.61 0.18 32.56
CA THR A 291 8.39 0.88 33.86
C THR A 291 9.29 0.34 34.98
N SER A 292 10.11 -0.67 34.71
CA SER A 292 10.98 -1.32 35.70
C SER A 292 12.41 -1.47 35.17
N SER A 293 13.39 -1.79 36.02
CA SER A 293 14.79 -2.05 35.61
C SER A 293 14.98 -3.30 34.72
N LYS A 294 13.89 -3.89 34.21
CA LYS A 294 13.90 -4.97 33.24
C LYS A 294 14.10 -4.44 31.81
N ARG A 295 14.66 -5.29 30.96
CA ARG A 295 14.86 -5.03 29.51
C ARG A 295 13.51 -4.68 28.86
N SER A 296 13.51 -3.65 28.01
CA SER A 296 12.38 -3.31 27.15
C SER A 296 11.98 -4.52 26.29
N GLU A 297 10.68 -4.77 26.18
CA GLU A 297 10.14 -5.90 25.42
C GLU A 297 9.87 -5.47 23.98
N VAL A 298 10.24 -6.29 23.00
CA VAL A 298 9.97 -6.04 21.57
C VAL A 298 8.47 -6.14 21.32
N CYS A 299 7.87 -5.14 20.68
CA CYS A 299 6.43 -5.13 20.40
C CYS A 299 6.01 -6.24 19.43
N PHE A 300 6.85 -6.54 18.44
CA PHE A 300 6.56 -7.53 17.39
C PHE A 300 7.68 -8.58 17.30
N PRO A 301 7.69 -9.59 18.19
CA PRO A 301 8.71 -10.62 18.20
C PRO A 301 8.56 -11.57 17.01
N LEU A 302 9.20 -11.22 15.89
CA LEU A 302 9.25 -12.02 14.67
C LEU A 302 10.34 -13.08 14.76
N ILE A 303 10.17 -14.01 15.71
CA ILE A 303 11.09 -15.11 15.97
C ILE A 303 10.36 -16.44 15.80
N GLY A 304 11.12 -17.51 15.55
CA GLY A 304 10.56 -18.86 15.49
C GLY A 304 11.11 -19.67 14.32
N ARG A 305 10.99 -20.98 14.44
CA ARG A 305 11.39 -21.93 13.40
C ARG A 305 10.18 -22.32 12.56
N TRP A 306 10.43 -22.48 11.27
CA TRP A 306 9.45 -22.88 10.26
C TRP A 306 9.30 -24.40 10.14
N ASP A 307 9.80 -25.16 11.10
CA ASP A 307 9.51 -26.58 11.32
C ASP A 307 8.70 -26.82 12.61
N SER A 308 8.15 -25.77 13.21
CA SER A 308 7.29 -25.78 14.40
C SER A 308 5.96 -25.08 14.07
N GLU A 309 4.84 -25.76 14.30
CA GLU A 309 3.50 -25.20 14.01
C GLU A 309 3.21 -23.96 14.86
N ALA A 310 3.47 -24.05 16.18
CA ALA A 310 3.26 -22.94 17.10
C ALA A 310 4.11 -21.72 16.74
N ASP A 311 5.38 -21.93 16.37
CA ASP A 311 6.27 -20.84 15.97
C ASP A 311 5.78 -20.14 14.71
N ILE A 312 5.19 -20.87 13.74
CA ILE A 312 4.66 -20.30 12.50
C ILE A 312 3.39 -19.50 12.78
N GLN A 313 2.50 -19.99 13.63
CA GLN A 313 1.29 -19.29 14.03
C GLN A 313 1.61 -17.99 14.75
N ASP A 314 2.51 -18.04 15.74
CA ASP A 314 2.99 -16.85 16.45
C ASP A 314 3.69 -15.88 15.48
N PHE A 315 4.50 -16.39 14.56
CA PHE A 315 5.17 -15.56 13.57
C PHE A 315 4.17 -14.81 12.68
N PHE A 316 3.15 -15.49 12.13
CA PHE A 316 2.15 -14.83 11.28
C PHE A 316 1.29 -13.83 12.04
N LYS A 317 0.93 -14.11 13.29
CA LYS A 317 0.25 -13.15 14.15
C LYS A 317 1.09 -11.88 14.35
N ASN A 318 2.35 -12.04 14.76
CA ASN A 318 3.25 -10.91 14.97
C ASN A 318 3.57 -10.17 13.66
N LEU A 319 3.63 -10.87 12.52
CA LEU A 319 3.84 -10.28 11.20
C LEU A 319 2.65 -9.41 10.78
N ASN A 320 1.43 -9.89 10.98
CA ASN A 320 0.20 -9.12 10.77
C ASN A 320 0.24 -7.82 11.59
N GLU A 321 0.52 -7.90 12.89
CA GLU A 321 0.59 -6.73 13.77
C GLU A 321 1.69 -5.74 13.34
N TYR A 322 2.87 -6.24 12.97
CA TYR A 322 3.97 -5.41 12.49
C TYR A 322 3.66 -4.71 11.16
N ILE A 323 3.07 -5.42 10.20
CA ILE A 323 2.67 -4.84 8.92
C ILE A 323 1.58 -3.79 9.13
N ASN A 324 0.59 -4.06 9.97
CA ASN A 324 -0.44 -3.08 10.33
C ASN A 324 0.17 -1.82 10.97
N PHE A 325 1.13 -1.99 11.88
CA PHE A 325 1.86 -0.86 12.46
C PHE A 325 2.57 -0.03 11.38
N ILE A 326 3.29 -0.67 10.45
CA ILE A 326 3.94 0.02 9.33
C ILE A 326 2.91 0.79 8.49
N PHE A 327 1.84 0.14 8.04
CA PHE A 327 0.85 0.79 7.18
C PHE A 327 0.13 1.94 7.88
N PHE A 328 -0.22 1.75 9.15
CA PHE A 328 -0.93 2.75 9.95
C PHE A 328 -0.08 4.01 10.14
N HIS A 329 1.22 3.86 10.42
CA HIS A 329 2.09 5.01 10.70
C HIS A 329 2.82 5.55 9.46
N LEU A 330 3.22 4.69 8.53
CA LEU A 330 4.17 5.00 7.45
C LEU A 330 3.62 4.76 6.05
N GLY A 331 2.47 4.10 5.95
CA GLY A 331 1.78 3.90 4.67
C GLY A 331 1.42 5.24 4.03
N GLN A 332 1.18 5.24 2.72
CA GLN A 332 0.74 6.41 1.94
C GLN A 332 1.68 7.63 1.93
N GLY A 333 2.95 7.47 2.30
CA GLY A 333 3.91 8.58 2.26
C GLY A 333 3.84 9.51 3.46
N ARG A 334 3.38 9.04 4.63
CA ARG A 334 3.27 9.81 5.89
C ARG A 334 4.62 10.20 6.49
N LEU A 335 5.38 11.03 5.78
CA LEU A 335 6.70 11.53 6.18
C LEU A 335 6.64 12.43 7.41
N GLU A 336 5.49 13.06 7.67
CA GLU A 336 5.22 13.82 8.90
C GLU A 336 5.22 12.95 10.16
N THR A 337 4.83 11.68 10.06
CA THR A 337 4.91 10.74 11.20
C THR A 337 6.36 10.40 11.50
N LEU A 338 7.16 10.16 10.46
CA LEU A 338 8.60 9.96 10.59
C LEU A 338 9.30 11.19 11.18
N GLN A 339 8.91 12.38 10.72
CA GLN A 339 9.40 13.64 11.24
C GLN A 339 9.08 13.75 12.74
N ALA A 340 7.82 13.55 13.13
CA ALA A 340 7.40 13.59 14.53
C ALA A 340 8.22 12.65 15.44
N TRP A 341 8.47 11.41 15.00
CA TRP A 341 9.29 10.45 15.76
C TRP A 341 10.71 10.96 16.04
N VAL A 342 11.34 11.61 15.06
CA VAL A 342 12.70 12.17 15.20
C VAL A 342 12.73 13.33 16.20
N TYR A 343 11.63 14.07 16.34
CA TYR A 343 11.47 15.11 17.35
C TYR A 343 10.98 14.59 18.71
N GLY A 344 10.81 13.26 18.85
CA GLY A 344 10.46 12.58 20.09
C GLY A 344 8.95 12.40 20.31
N ASP A 345 8.12 12.75 19.34
CA ASP A 345 6.66 12.59 19.39
C ASP A 345 6.27 11.19 18.87
N MET A 346 6.68 10.18 19.63
CA MET A 346 6.37 8.76 19.38
C MET A 346 5.03 8.35 20.03
N PRO A 347 4.41 7.23 19.61
CA PRO A 347 3.27 6.65 20.31
C PRO A 347 3.57 6.45 21.80
N SER A 348 2.63 6.79 22.68
CA SER A 348 2.88 6.84 24.13
C SER A 348 3.14 5.48 24.78
N ASP A 349 2.76 4.41 24.11
CA ASP A 349 2.91 3.01 24.51
C ASP A 349 4.10 2.32 23.83
N MET A 350 4.89 3.03 23.02
CA MET A 350 6.02 2.48 22.27
C MET A 350 7.25 3.39 22.27
N ILE A 351 8.42 2.78 22.11
CA ILE A 351 9.70 3.42 21.85
C ILE A 351 10.21 2.87 20.52
N ILE A 352 10.60 3.77 19.62
CA ILE A 352 11.12 3.42 18.30
C ILE A 352 12.59 3.87 18.25
N ASP A 353 13.51 2.92 18.24
CA ASP A 353 14.94 3.18 18.18
C ASP A 353 15.34 3.54 16.75
N LEU A 354 15.49 4.84 16.49
CA LEU A 354 15.91 5.36 15.19
C LEU A 354 17.43 5.33 15.06
N ASP A 355 17.93 4.92 13.89
CA ASP A 355 19.33 5.07 13.53
C ASP A 355 19.68 6.55 13.44
N PHE A 356 20.79 6.98 14.08
CA PHE A 356 21.19 8.39 14.11
C PHE A 356 21.31 9.02 12.71
N ARG A 357 21.66 8.23 11.68
CA ARG A 357 21.75 8.72 10.30
C ARG A 357 20.38 9.17 9.79
N PHE A 358 19.35 8.43 10.17
CA PHE A 358 17.97 8.77 9.84
C PHE A 358 17.49 9.99 10.63
N GLU A 359 17.81 10.08 11.92
CA GLU A 359 17.51 11.26 12.73
C GLU A 359 18.08 12.53 12.08
N LEU A 360 19.38 12.53 11.76
CA LEU A 360 20.04 13.65 11.10
C LEU A 360 19.41 13.98 9.74
N MET A 361 19.11 12.96 8.93
CA MET A 361 18.51 13.14 7.61
C MET A 361 17.13 13.79 7.69
N MET A 362 16.25 13.33 8.59
CA MET A 362 14.91 13.90 8.72
C MET A 362 14.94 15.33 9.27
N ILE A 363 15.84 15.64 10.20
CA ILE A 363 16.03 17.02 10.69
C ILE A 363 16.52 17.93 9.55
N ALA A 364 17.46 17.44 8.72
CA ALA A 364 17.93 18.15 7.54
C ALA A 364 16.80 18.38 6.51
N LEU A 365 15.96 17.39 6.25
CA LEU A 365 14.78 17.54 5.40
C LEU A 365 13.75 18.53 5.97
N SER A 366 13.73 18.72 7.29
CA SER A 366 12.88 19.68 8.00
C SER A 366 13.43 21.10 8.02
N GLN A 367 14.61 21.33 7.42
CA GLN A 367 15.32 22.61 7.39
C GLN A 367 15.69 23.19 8.77
N ASP A 368 15.79 22.34 9.79
CA ASP A 368 16.08 22.74 11.16
C ASP A 368 17.58 22.63 11.46
N VAL A 369 18.30 23.69 11.10
CA VAL A 369 19.77 23.75 11.21
C VAL A 369 20.23 23.67 12.67
N GLU A 370 19.49 24.29 13.59
CA GLU A 370 19.84 24.31 15.01
C GLU A 370 19.69 22.91 15.63
N GLN A 371 18.57 22.25 15.34
CA GLN A 371 18.35 20.89 15.82
C GLN A 371 19.31 19.88 15.18
N LEU A 372 19.72 20.10 13.92
CA LEU A 372 20.66 19.22 13.23
C LEU A 372 22.03 19.24 13.94
N GLU A 373 22.53 20.43 14.26
CA GLU A 373 23.77 20.60 15.01
C GLU A 373 23.65 20.01 16.43
N LEU A 374 22.54 20.26 17.12
CA LEU A 374 22.30 19.72 18.46
C LEU A 374 22.31 18.18 18.46
N CYS A 375 21.61 17.57 17.51
CA CYS A 375 21.54 16.12 17.36
C CYS A 375 22.93 15.52 17.07
N TYR A 376 23.67 16.12 16.13
CA TYR A 376 25.04 15.71 15.83
C TYR A 376 25.96 15.77 17.06
N GLN A 377 25.94 16.86 17.82
CA GLN A 377 26.78 17.00 19.02
C GLN A 377 26.39 16.00 20.11
N LYS A 378 25.08 15.74 20.29
CA LYS A 378 24.57 14.72 21.23
C LYS A 378 25.10 13.33 20.85
N GLN A 379 25.00 12.94 19.58
CA GLN A 379 25.47 11.64 19.10
C GLN A 379 27.01 11.52 19.20
N LYS A 380 27.73 12.60 18.90
CA LYS A 380 29.20 12.65 19.04
C LYS A 380 29.64 12.46 20.49
N ALA A 381 28.96 13.11 21.44
CA ALA A 381 29.20 12.94 22.86
C ALA A 381 28.94 11.49 23.31
N LEU A 382 27.80 10.90 22.90
CA LEU A 382 27.46 9.50 23.20
C LEU A 382 28.51 8.53 22.67
N PHE A 383 28.94 8.68 21.41
CA PHE A 383 29.94 7.80 20.80
C PHE A 383 31.30 7.91 21.51
N THR A 384 31.68 9.12 21.89
CA THR A 384 32.93 9.36 22.63
C THR A 384 32.88 8.74 24.04
N GLN A 385 31.77 8.93 24.76
CA GLN A 385 31.57 8.35 26.10
C GLN A 385 31.58 6.82 26.08
N ASN A 386 30.96 6.22 25.06
CA ASN A 386 30.88 4.78 24.87
C ASN A 386 32.13 4.17 24.22
N LYS A 387 33.17 4.96 23.93
CA LYS A 387 34.40 4.53 23.24
C LYS A 387 34.10 3.78 21.94
N ALA A 388 33.19 4.32 21.14
CA ALA A 388 32.86 3.79 19.82
C ALA A 388 34.12 3.67 18.93
N ARG A 389 34.08 2.79 17.92
CA ARG A 389 35.24 2.59 17.04
C ARG A 389 35.44 3.85 16.20
N ALA A 390 36.68 4.09 15.76
CA ALA A 390 36.99 5.23 14.90
C ALA A 390 36.14 5.26 13.62
N HIS A 391 35.78 4.09 13.09
CA HIS A 391 34.87 3.95 11.95
C HIS A 391 33.46 4.50 12.25
N ASP A 392 32.90 4.20 13.42
CA ASP A 392 31.54 4.63 13.78
C ASP A 392 31.48 6.16 13.96
N LEU A 393 32.55 6.78 14.51
CA LEU A 393 32.72 8.23 14.55
C LEU A 393 32.89 8.85 13.15
N GLY A 394 33.66 8.19 12.27
CA GLY A 394 33.80 8.62 10.87
C GLY A 394 32.46 8.65 10.14
N LEU A 395 31.65 7.62 10.32
CA LEU A 395 30.31 7.53 9.73
C LEU A 395 29.39 8.67 10.21
N LEU A 396 29.47 9.06 11.50
CA LEU A 396 28.72 10.20 12.02
C LEU A 396 29.12 11.53 11.34
N GLU A 397 30.42 11.77 11.18
CA GLU A 397 30.93 12.97 10.50
C GLU A 397 30.55 13.01 9.01
N GLU A 398 30.59 11.86 8.33
CA GLU A 398 30.16 11.73 6.93
C GLU A 398 28.66 11.98 6.78
N SER A 399 27.85 11.39 7.66
CA SER A 399 26.40 11.57 7.66
C SER A 399 25.99 13.01 7.93
N TYR A 400 26.66 13.68 8.87
CA TYR A 400 26.40 15.10 9.16
C TYR A 400 26.77 16.01 7.97
N LYS A 401 27.90 15.77 7.31
CA LYS A 401 28.28 16.49 6.08
C LYS A 401 27.30 16.26 4.93
N LEU A 402 26.82 15.02 4.78
CA LEU A 402 25.76 14.70 3.82
C LEU A 402 24.51 15.52 4.11
N CYS A 403 24.08 15.57 5.38
CA CYS A 403 22.90 16.33 5.81
C CYS A 403 23.05 17.84 5.55
N GLN A 404 24.23 18.42 5.75
CA GLN A 404 24.51 19.82 5.38
C GLN A 404 24.40 20.08 3.88
N LYS A 405 24.76 19.09 3.04
CA LYS A 405 24.57 19.18 1.58
C LYS A 405 23.10 19.01 1.20
N LEU A 406 22.42 18.04 1.80
CA LEU A 406 21.01 17.75 1.60
C LEU A 406 20.15 18.99 1.88
N LEU A 407 20.38 19.65 3.02
CA LEU A 407 19.74 20.91 3.41
C LEU A 407 19.70 21.94 2.26
N LYS A 408 20.86 22.20 1.65
CA LYS A 408 20.99 23.17 0.55
C LYS A 408 20.20 22.72 -0.67
N ILE A 409 20.30 21.45 -1.04
CA ILE A 409 19.59 20.91 -2.21
C ILE A 409 18.08 21.06 -2.03
N VAL A 410 17.53 20.66 -0.88
CA VAL A 410 16.07 20.72 -0.67
C VAL A 410 15.55 22.14 -0.45
N GLU A 411 16.40 23.04 0.05
CA GLU A 411 16.11 24.48 0.13
C GLU A 411 16.05 25.11 -1.26
N ASP A 412 17.07 24.88 -2.09
CA ASP A 412 17.15 25.44 -3.45
C ASP A 412 16.02 24.92 -4.36
N GLU A 413 15.66 23.63 -4.23
CA GLU A 413 14.60 23.00 -5.03
C GLU A 413 13.20 23.17 -4.43
N GLY A 414 13.07 23.68 -3.21
CA GLY A 414 11.78 23.85 -2.54
C GLY A 414 11.05 22.53 -2.26
N THR A 415 11.79 21.43 -2.11
CA THR A 415 11.25 20.08 -1.88
C THR A 415 11.28 19.66 -0.41
N ALA A 416 11.79 20.51 0.48
CA ALA A 416 11.89 20.24 1.90
C ALA A 416 10.54 19.90 2.56
N LEU A 417 10.62 19.20 3.69
CA LEU A 417 9.47 19.04 4.57
C LEU A 417 9.08 20.40 5.16
N GLN A 418 7.79 20.53 5.48
CA GLN A 418 7.37 21.65 6.31
C GLN A 418 8.10 21.60 7.66
N PRO A 419 8.49 22.77 8.22
CA PRO A 419 9.11 22.81 9.53
C PRO A 419 8.23 22.10 10.56
N TYR A 420 8.86 21.28 11.39
CA TYR A 420 8.14 20.56 12.42
C TYR A 420 7.64 21.55 13.49
N ILE A 421 6.34 21.50 13.79
CA ILE A 421 5.71 22.29 14.85
C ILE A 421 5.22 21.31 15.89
N LYS A 422 5.81 21.40 17.09
CA LYS A 422 5.39 20.56 18.22
C LYS A 422 3.98 20.94 18.66
N ASN A 423 3.09 19.96 18.70
CA ASN A 423 1.70 20.12 19.17
C ASN A 423 1.60 20.07 20.70
#